data_AF-A0A389LUV6-F1
#
_entry.id   AF-A0A389LUV6-F1
#
_cell.length_a   1.000
_cell.length_b   1.000
_cell.length_c   1.000
_cell.angle_alpha   90.00
_cell.angle_beta   90.00
_cell.angle_gamma   90.00
#
_symmetry.space_group_name_H-M   'P 1'
#
loop_
_entity.id
_entity.type
_entity.pdbx_description
1 polymer ?
#
loop_
_entity_poly.entity_id
_entity_poly.type
_entity_poly.pdbx_seq_one_letter_code
_entity_poly.pdbx_strand_id
1 'polypeptide(L)'
;MIAAAHYIVFDQGNPYKQHYIKISDEGIIEKLEPLEKEIAHAKFFNGILFALPHAEVLGELELLKELLYLEKIQPEKSVFELLKLLKLAGAESSNRIVLYSLCGIDLLAAKLRTGDGSCHCHIQRL
;
A
#
# COMPACT_ATOMS: atom_id res chain seq x y z
N MET A 1 -7.93 -14.15 -2.52
CA MET A 1 -8.56 -12.82 -2.37
C MET A 1 -8.34 -11.95 -3.62
N ILE A 2 -9.33 -11.13 -4.03
CA ILE A 2 -9.17 -10.08 -5.06
C ILE A 2 -9.37 -8.70 -4.38
N ALA A 3 -8.37 -7.84 -4.47
CA ALA A 3 -8.38 -6.50 -3.90
C ALA A 3 -8.06 -5.45 -4.98
N ALA A 4 -8.85 -4.38 -5.04
CA ALA A 4 -8.64 -3.26 -5.95
C ALA A 4 -8.48 -1.97 -5.14
N ALA A 5 -7.72 -1.02 -5.66
CA ALA A 5 -7.54 0.27 -5.01
C ALA A 5 -7.20 1.36 -6.04
N HIS A 6 -7.22 2.62 -5.57
CA HIS A 6 -6.76 3.75 -6.38
C HIS A 6 -5.30 3.57 -6.80
N TYR A 7 -4.47 3.08 -5.89
CA TYR A 7 -3.10 2.70 -6.15
C TYR A 7 -2.76 1.40 -5.45
N ILE A 8 -2.02 0.55 -6.13
CA ILE A 8 -1.38 -0.61 -5.55
C ILE A 8 0.13 -0.36 -5.64
N VAL A 9 0.82 -0.43 -4.51
CA VAL A 9 2.25 -0.25 -4.41
C VAL A 9 2.86 -1.61 -4.14
N PHE A 10 3.60 -2.08 -5.13
CA PHE A 10 4.24 -3.38 -5.11
C PHE A 10 5.70 -3.23 -5.54
N ASP A 11 6.53 -4.24 -5.26
CA ASP A 11 7.92 -4.43 -5.72
C ASP A 11 8.73 -3.16 -6.06
N GLN A 12 9.72 -2.84 -5.21
CA GLN A 12 10.50 -1.60 -5.30
C GLN A 12 9.63 -0.32 -5.15
N GLY A 13 8.39 -0.49 -4.69
CA GLY A 13 7.41 0.53 -4.35
C GLY A 13 6.89 1.36 -5.52
N ASN A 14 6.85 0.78 -6.73
CA ASN A 14 6.25 1.48 -7.88
C ASN A 14 4.72 1.50 -7.78
N PRO A 15 4.06 2.66 -7.95
CA PRO A 15 2.62 2.76 -7.84
C PRO A 15 1.90 2.35 -9.13
N TYR A 16 1.03 1.35 -9.03
CA TYR A 16 0.11 0.91 -10.07
C TYR A 16 -1.25 1.56 -9.87
N LYS A 17 -1.58 2.54 -10.72
CA LYS A 17 -2.82 3.33 -10.62
C LYS A 17 -4.02 2.54 -11.16
N GLN A 18 -5.12 2.47 -10.42
CA GLN A 18 -6.35 1.77 -10.81
C GLN A 18 -6.08 0.34 -11.27
N HIS A 19 -5.43 -0.43 -10.40
CA HIS A 19 -5.18 -1.85 -10.61
C HIS A 19 -5.93 -2.69 -9.58
N TYR A 20 -6.06 -3.97 -9.88
CA TYR A 20 -6.43 -4.98 -8.89
C TYR A 20 -5.30 -5.98 -8.73
N ILE A 21 -5.19 -6.54 -7.52
CA ILE A 21 -4.29 -7.62 -7.18
C ILE A 21 -5.12 -8.84 -6.79
N LYS A 22 -4.75 -10.00 -7.33
CA LYS A 22 -5.27 -11.30 -6.92
C LYS A 22 -4.18 -12.03 -6.15
N ILE A 23 -4.51 -12.44 -4.94
CA ILE A 23 -3.62 -13.14 -4.03
C ILE A 23 -4.24 -14.51 -3.74
N SER A 24 -3.43 -15.57 -3.76
CA SER A 24 -3.83 -16.91 -3.34
C SER A 24 -4.09 -16.96 -1.82
N ASP A 25 -4.62 -18.08 -1.32
CA ASP A 25 -4.89 -18.24 0.11
C ASP A 25 -3.59 -18.36 0.93
N GLU A 26 -2.48 -18.69 0.28
CA GLU A 26 -1.13 -18.75 0.84
C GLU A 26 -0.42 -17.39 0.87
N GLY A 27 -1.07 -16.33 0.38
CA GLY A 27 -0.48 -15.00 0.31
C GLY A 27 0.45 -14.79 -0.89
N ILE A 28 0.30 -15.57 -1.96
CA ILE A 28 1.13 -15.45 -3.18
C ILE A 28 0.38 -14.62 -4.22
N ILE A 29 1.07 -13.75 -4.95
CA ILE A 29 0.44 -12.96 -6.00
C ILE A 29 0.21 -13.81 -7.23
N GLU A 30 -1.05 -13.97 -7.59
CA GLU A 30 -1.46 -14.64 -8.83
C GLU A 30 -1.54 -13.65 -9.99
N LYS A 31 -2.04 -12.43 -9.75
CA LYS A 31 -2.23 -11.40 -10.77
C LYS A 31 -2.11 -9.99 -10.22
N LEU A 32 -1.60 -9.08 -11.05
CA LEU A 32 -1.66 -7.63 -10.88
C LEU A 32 -1.98 -7.02 -12.25
N GLU A 33 -3.21 -6.53 -12.44
CA GLU A 33 -3.71 -6.07 -13.74
C GLU A 33 -4.51 -4.77 -13.62
N PRO A 34 -4.59 -3.95 -14.68
CA PRO A 34 -5.43 -2.77 -14.70
C PRO A 34 -6.91 -3.10 -14.43
N LEU A 35 -7.58 -2.23 -13.67
CA LEU A 35 -9.00 -2.32 -13.38
C LEU A 35 -9.80 -1.64 -14.50
N GLU A 36 -9.97 -2.34 -15.62
CA GLU A 36 -10.73 -1.83 -16.78
C GLU A 36 -12.25 -2.00 -16.63
N LYS A 37 -12.67 -2.97 -15.84
CA LYS A 37 -14.07 -3.36 -15.62
C LYS A 37 -14.28 -3.78 -14.18
N GLU A 38 -15.53 -3.77 -13.75
CA GLU A 38 -15.91 -4.33 -12.45
C GLU A 38 -15.60 -5.84 -12.40
N ILE A 39 -14.98 -6.27 -11.31
CA ILE A 39 -14.61 -7.67 -11.09
C ILE A 39 -15.50 -8.21 -9.97
N ALA A 40 -16.25 -9.26 -10.26
CA ALA A 40 -17.11 -9.90 -9.28
C ALA A 40 -16.30 -10.33 -8.05
N HIS A 41 -16.83 -10.03 -6.86
CA HIS A 41 -16.22 -10.36 -5.56
C HIS A 41 -14.89 -9.65 -5.25
N ALA A 42 -14.49 -8.64 -6.04
CA ALA A 42 -13.37 -7.78 -5.68
C ALA A 42 -13.75 -6.82 -4.53
N LYS A 43 -12.88 -6.71 -3.53
CA LYS A 43 -13.00 -5.66 -2.49
C LYS A 43 -12.29 -4.41 -2.98
N PHE A 44 -12.98 -3.27 -2.97
CA PHE A 44 -12.39 -1.98 -3.34
C PHE A 44 -11.97 -1.19 -2.09
N PHE A 45 -10.71 -0.77 -2.05
CA PHE A 45 -10.12 -0.01 -0.94
C PHE A 45 -9.90 1.44 -1.35
N ASN A 46 -10.44 2.36 -0.55
CA ASN A 46 -10.29 3.80 -0.77
C ASN A 46 -8.94 4.30 -0.22
N GLY A 47 -7.86 4.04 -0.95
CA GLY A 47 -6.52 4.45 -0.55
C GLY A 47 -5.41 3.81 -1.39
N ILE A 48 -4.27 3.60 -0.75
CA ILE A 48 -3.13 2.86 -1.31
C ILE A 48 -3.10 1.47 -0.70
N LEU A 49 -3.15 0.44 -1.53
CA LEU A 49 -2.74 -0.90 -1.11
C LEU A 49 -1.23 -1.02 -1.25
N PHE A 50 -0.56 -1.61 -0.27
CA PHE A 50 0.85 -1.95 -0.40
C PHE A 50 1.13 -3.33 0.19
N ALA A 51 2.11 -4.03 -0.36
CA ALA A 51 2.43 -5.38 0.06
C ALA A 51 3.84 -5.48 0.62
N LEU A 52 3.98 -6.10 1.79
CA LEU A 52 5.26 -6.42 2.40
C LEU A 52 5.52 -7.93 2.34
N PRO A 53 6.78 -8.37 2.21
CA PRO A 53 7.13 -9.77 2.41
C PRO A 53 6.65 -10.27 3.77
N HIS A 54 6.15 -11.51 3.86
CA HIS A 54 5.66 -12.09 5.11
C HIS A 54 6.75 -12.15 6.20
N ALA A 55 8.02 -12.28 5.80
CA ALA A 55 9.16 -12.26 6.72
C ALA A 55 9.42 -10.88 7.36
N GLU A 56 8.91 -9.80 6.76
CA GLU A 56 9.12 -8.41 7.17
C GLU A 56 7.82 -7.80 7.75
N VAL A 57 6.92 -8.66 8.23
CA VAL A 57 5.65 -8.21 8.82
C VAL A 57 5.92 -7.42 10.09
N LEU A 58 5.59 -6.14 10.02
CA LEU A 58 5.54 -5.23 11.16
C LEU A 58 4.08 -5.05 11.62
N GLY A 59 3.89 -4.66 12.89
CA GLY A 59 2.56 -4.29 13.36
C GLY A 59 2.03 -3.05 12.62
N GLU A 60 0.72 -2.95 12.42
CA GLU A 60 0.09 -1.79 11.75
C GLU A 60 0.52 -0.44 12.37
N LEU A 61 0.59 -0.40 13.71
CA LEU A 61 1.02 0.78 14.45
C LEU A 61 2.51 1.10 14.25
N GLU A 62 3.35 0.08 14.09
CA GLU A 62 4.78 0.26 13.85
C GLU A 62 5.03 0.80 12.45
N LEU A 63 4.36 0.21 11.45
CA LEU A 63 4.38 0.71 10.07
C LEU A 63 3.92 2.17 9.99
N LEU A 64 2.85 2.51 10.70
CA LEU A 64 2.34 3.87 10.71
C LEU A 64 3.35 4.83 11.36
N LYS A 65 3.93 4.44 12.50
CA LYS A 65 4.96 5.25 13.18
C LYS A 65 6.18 5.47 12.29
N GLU A 66 6.63 4.44 11.60
CA GLU A 66 7.79 4.53 10.72
C GLU A 66 7.50 5.41 9.50
N LEU A 67 6.33 5.26 8.89
CA LEU A 67 5.90 6.09 7.77
C LEU A 67 5.78 7.57 8.17
N LEU A 68 5.20 7.86 9.34
CA LEU A 68 5.12 9.22 9.90
C LEU A 68 6.49 9.78 10.29
N TYR A 69 7.40 8.94 10.76
CA TYR A 69 8.77 9.34 11.04
C TYR A 69 9.49 9.71 9.74
N LEU A 70 9.38 8.88 8.70
CA LEU A 70 9.95 9.14 7.38
C LEU A 70 9.41 10.45 6.76
N GLU A 71 8.10 10.69 6.86
CA GLU A 71 7.49 11.96 6.43
C GLU A 71 8.07 13.16 7.19
N LYS A 72 8.25 13.03 8.51
CA LYS A 72 8.79 14.13 9.33
C LYS A 72 10.21 14.51 8.93
N ILE A 73 11.05 13.52 8.58
CA ILE A 73 12.44 13.76 8.19
C ILE A 73 12.59 14.12 6.70
N GLN A 74 11.63 13.75 5.86
CA GLN A 74 11.62 13.96 4.41
C GLN A 74 10.24 14.45 3.94
N PRO A 75 9.80 15.65 4.38
CA PRO A 75 8.44 16.16 4.13
C PRO A 75 8.16 16.50 2.66
N GLU A 76 9.21 16.60 1.84
CA GLU A 76 9.13 16.83 0.40
C GLU A 76 8.77 15.56 -0.39
N LYS A 77 8.95 14.37 0.20
CA LYS A 77 8.68 13.10 -0.47
C LYS A 77 7.19 12.78 -0.51
N SER A 78 6.77 12.24 -1.65
CA SER A 78 5.42 11.69 -1.77
C SER A 78 5.26 10.42 -0.92
N VAL A 79 4.01 10.09 -0.58
CA VAL A 79 3.70 8.83 0.14
C VAL A 79 4.25 7.60 -0.58
N PHE A 80 4.29 7.59 -1.91
CA PHE A 80 4.86 6.49 -2.69
C PHE A 80 6.36 6.35 -2.47
N GLU A 81 7.10 7.46 -2.44
CA GLU A 81 8.53 7.45 -2.14
C GLU A 81 8.82 7.05 -0.70
N LEU A 82 7.96 7.45 0.25
CA LEU A 82 8.08 7.01 1.64
C LEU A 82 7.82 5.49 1.77
N LEU A 83 6.83 4.96 1.05
CA LEU A 83 6.58 3.51 0.98
C LEU A 83 7.76 2.76 0.34
N LYS A 84 8.45 3.34 -0.65
CA LYS A 84 9.71 2.80 -1.18
C LYS A 84 10.81 2.70 -0.10
N LEU A 85 10.91 3.71 0.75
CA LEU A 85 11.91 3.78 1.82
C LEU A 85 11.67 2.81 2.97
N LEU A 86 10.42 2.39 3.19
CA LEU A 86 10.08 1.29 4.10
C LEU A 86 10.67 -0.05 3.65
N LYS A 87 11.48 -0.06 2.59
CA LYS A 87 12.11 -1.24 2.00
C LYS A 87 11.05 -2.32 1.83
N LEU A 88 10.09 -2.06 0.95
CA LEU A 88 9.31 -3.10 0.25
C LEU A 88 10.30 -3.95 -0.56
N ALA A 89 11.19 -4.64 0.13
CA ALA A 89 12.32 -5.36 -0.43
C ALA A 89 11.77 -6.67 -0.96
N GLY A 90 11.64 -6.75 -2.29
CA GLY A 90 11.56 -8.04 -2.96
C GLY A 90 10.35 -8.87 -2.57
N ALA A 91 9.17 -8.27 -2.58
CA ALA A 91 8.02 -9.06 -2.95
C ALA A 91 8.21 -9.44 -4.43
N GLU A 92 9.05 -10.43 -4.70
CA GLU A 92 8.99 -11.15 -5.96
C GLU A 92 7.65 -11.87 -5.99
N SER A 93 7.02 -12.01 -7.14
CA SER A 93 5.68 -12.61 -7.26
C SER A 93 5.55 -14.03 -6.68
N SER A 94 6.67 -14.69 -6.36
CA SER A 94 6.76 -16.00 -5.70
C SER A 94 6.82 -15.96 -4.17
N ASN A 95 7.10 -14.81 -3.56
CA ASN A 95 7.19 -14.67 -2.11
C ASN A 95 5.80 -14.50 -1.48
N ARG A 96 5.61 -15.09 -0.30
CA ARG A 96 4.42 -14.83 0.50
C ARG A 96 4.43 -13.38 0.94
N ILE A 97 3.34 -12.68 0.67
CA ILE A 97 3.15 -11.29 1.04
C ILE A 97 2.04 -11.13 2.08
N VAL A 98 2.06 -9.98 2.73
CA VAL A 98 0.95 -9.47 3.52
C VAL A 98 0.52 -8.14 2.92
N LEU A 99 -0.79 -8.02 2.65
CA LEU A 99 -1.37 -6.84 2.07
C LEU A 99 -1.82 -5.88 3.17
N TYR A 100 -1.52 -4.60 2.99
CA TYR A 100 -1.94 -3.52 3.86
C TYR A 100 -2.68 -2.46 3.06
N SER A 101 -3.65 -1.83 3.69
CA SER A 101 -4.36 -0.67 3.19
C SER A 101 -3.93 0.56 3.97
N LEU A 102 -3.38 1.54 3.29
CA LEU A 102 -3.15 2.89 3.81
C LEU A 102 -4.35 3.77 3.40
N CYS A 103 -5.15 4.12 4.38
CA CYS A 103 -6.38 4.89 4.24
C CYS A 103 -6.22 6.30 4.84
N GLY A 104 -7.16 7.20 4.54
CA GLY A 104 -7.20 8.53 5.14
C GLY A 104 -6.11 9.48 4.63
N ILE A 105 -5.67 9.27 3.38
CA ILE A 105 -4.69 10.10 2.69
C ILE A 105 -5.36 10.89 1.57
N ASP A 106 -4.86 12.11 1.31
CA ASP A 106 -5.26 12.85 0.12
C ASP A 106 -4.46 12.33 -1.08
N LEU A 107 -5.12 11.52 -1.91
CA LEU A 107 -4.53 10.92 -3.12
C LEU A 107 -4.20 11.95 -4.21
N LEU A 108 -4.87 13.11 -4.23
CA LEU A 108 -4.54 14.19 -5.16
C LEU A 108 -3.24 14.88 -4.75
N ALA A 109 -3.03 15.03 -3.44
CA ALA A 109 -1.78 15.58 -2.89
C ALA A 109 -0.66 14.54 -2.76
N ALA A 110 -0.99 13.24 -2.80
CA ALA A 110 -0.08 12.13 -2.46
C ALA A 110 0.66 12.35 -1.13
N LYS A 111 0.01 13.00 -0.16
CA LYS A 111 0.55 13.36 1.16
C LYS A 111 -0.18 12.63 2.27
N LEU A 112 0.55 12.34 3.34
CA LEU A 112 0.02 11.69 4.54
C LEU A 112 -0.80 12.65 5.40
N ARG A 113 -0.39 13.92 5.48
CA ARG A 113 -1.08 14.97 6.22
C ARG A 113 -1.81 15.92 5.28
N THR A 114 -2.97 16.38 5.74
CA THR A 114 -3.66 17.56 5.19
C THR A 114 -2.94 18.83 5.63
N GLY A 115 -3.19 19.96 4.94
CA GLY A 115 -2.51 21.24 5.19
C GLY A 115 -2.66 21.81 6.61
N ASP A 116 -3.53 21.23 7.44
CA ASP A 116 -3.73 21.55 8.85
C ASP A 116 -2.84 20.72 9.82
N GLY A 117 -1.98 19.85 9.28
CA GLY A 117 -1.02 19.06 10.05
C GLY A 117 -1.61 17.86 10.79
N SER A 118 -2.91 17.61 10.67
CA SER A 118 -3.56 16.41 11.21
C SER A 118 -3.32 15.20 10.30
N CYS A 119 -3.05 14.03 10.89
CA CYS A 119 -3.03 12.75 10.16
C CYS A 119 -4.26 11.96 10.56
N HIS A 120 -5.23 11.85 9.66
CA HIS A 120 -6.32 10.87 9.74
C HIS A 120 -5.94 9.54 9.06
N CYS A 121 -4.66 9.40 8.73
CA CYS A 121 -4.09 8.23 8.10
C CYS A 121 -4.09 7.03 9.05
N HIS A 122 -4.44 5.86 8.54
CA HIS A 122 -4.33 4.59 9.28
C HIS A 122 -3.95 3.45 8.34
N ILE A 123 -3.28 2.45 8.90
CA ILE A 123 -2.88 1.24 8.20
C ILE A 123 -3.74 0.09 8.72
N GLN A 124 -4.27 -0.71 7.80
CA GLN A 124 -5.02 -1.92 8.11
C GLN A 124 -4.43 -3.09 7.33
N ARG A 125 -4.18 -4.21 8.01
CA ARG A 125 -3.81 -5.49 7.40
C ARG A 125 -5.05 -6.19 6.84
N LEU A 126 -4.93 -6.75 5.65
CA LEU A 126 -6.01 -7.39 4.89
C LEU A 126 -5.91 -8.92 4.85
#